data_AF-A0A1Q5H7U9-F1
#
_entry.id   AF-A0A1Q5H7U9-F1
#
_cell.length_a   1.000
_cell.length_b   1.000
_cell.length_c   1.000
_cell.angle_alpha   90.00
_cell.angle_beta   90.00
_cell.angle_gamma   90.00
#
_symmetry.space_group_name_H-M   'P 1'
#
loop_
_entity.id
_entity.type
_entity.pdbx_description
1 polymer ?
#
loop_
_entity_poly.entity_id
_entity_poly.type
_entity_poly.pdbx_seq_one_letter_code
_entity_poly.pdbx_strand_id
1 'polypeptide(L)'
;MTGSAVPPPSRAQDDLLGKPPAHPATSEACRLLCAGVHLHDGYRNAVIDQLYVQEHRVVAPSLGFDAARVLAHALRARRAERRWAAAVLGVWLVATAFTGGFFGVLFLPCVLIAAAHWVRGTARNPPPYRRVLAFLLRWNGRVWLFLGVSGIVVAAVTGLFADDGPQEDPGLYDPAAADSFGSGDYAGRSDSGSDILDVLTVFAWVALLALVLLVTVVGLRRGRFARVMTEELARKNFSDLAADPAEHTADARFRRLRERIRLEQHAPLVMYDEQNPFCGAGTPYRPWNLAVELRPREDGPAEPLDNSRILRRIVPLLEALRVPSPHGSAESAAAVRDRLRELVVDECVFLPATGMTRREDAPYDPRTFEEHRGRAVEEGGESRRHFLRIRVGGWNEEVVVTVFVRVHTQGGMLMLEVAPHVLMPVHPLFREADRIAHRHHHNTWFGKAVWAVSHTPVSLVDSLLTLGRGAVSSWRLLTAGNAGALPEGPAFSVRELGADDEASLFQDMDVNRYLKSIQDRVNGGVRLALREAGWETDEFEQKIVNIGAGGVFIGSAKDSAIGIGDHNDIRRSGPSEPPGPGRAPGQGTGPGKGTGPGAGRGPSSSPGRPPTTGGTGEK
;
A
#
# COMPACT_ATOMS: atom_id res chain seq x y z
N MET A 1 -34.62 -16.52 -38.00
CA MET A 1 -34.68 -17.75 -37.19
C MET A 1 -33.84 -17.55 -35.94
N THR A 2 -34.56 -17.20 -34.87
CA THR A 2 -34.23 -17.26 -33.42
C THR A 2 -32.80 -16.99 -32.97
N GLY A 3 -32.44 -15.71 -32.86
CA GLY A 3 -31.41 -15.25 -31.92
C GLY A 3 -32.02 -15.15 -30.52
N SER A 4 -31.56 -15.99 -29.60
CA SER A 4 -31.86 -15.85 -28.18
C SER A 4 -30.85 -14.87 -27.58
N ALA A 5 -31.15 -13.58 -27.69
CA ALA A 5 -30.51 -12.57 -26.87
C ALA A 5 -31.26 -12.54 -25.54
N VAL A 6 -30.58 -12.93 -24.45
CA VAL A 6 -31.09 -12.67 -23.10
C VAL A 6 -31.21 -11.15 -22.96
N PRO A 7 -32.42 -10.60 -22.75
CA PRO A 7 -32.56 -9.16 -22.60
C PRO A 7 -31.88 -8.70 -21.30
N PRO A 8 -31.29 -7.49 -21.26
CA PRO A 8 -30.82 -6.93 -19.99
C PRO A 8 -32.01 -6.83 -19.03
N PRO A 9 -31.81 -7.11 -17.73
CA PRO A 9 -32.88 -7.01 -16.74
C PRO A 9 -33.46 -5.60 -16.78
N SER A 10 -34.79 -5.53 -16.82
CA SER A 10 -35.51 -4.25 -16.83
C SER A 10 -35.21 -3.47 -15.55
N ARG A 11 -35.20 -2.13 -15.60
CA ARG A 11 -35.01 -1.24 -14.43
C ARG A 11 -35.88 -1.58 -13.22
N ALA A 12 -37.03 -2.23 -13.41
CA ALA A 12 -37.92 -2.67 -12.34
C ALA A 12 -37.40 -3.91 -11.58
N GLN A 13 -36.52 -4.71 -12.19
CA GLN A 13 -35.84 -5.85 -11.55
C GLN A 13 -34.66 -5.38 -10.69
N ASP A 14 -33.95 -4.33 -11.09
CA ASP A 14 -32.88 -3.71 -10.30
C ASP A 14 -33.40 -3.13 -8.97
N ASP A 15 -34.62 -2.59 -8.95
CA ASP A 15 -35.26 -2.09 -7.72
C ASP A 15 -35.65 -3.22 -6.73
N LEU A 16 -35.77 -4.47 -7.21
CA LEU A 16 -36.06 -5.66 -6.41
C LEU A 16 -34.79 -6.46 -6.02
N LEU A 17 -33.67 -6.28 -6.71
CA LEU A 17 -32.46 -7.15 -6.64
C LEU A 17 -31.31 -6.62 -5.78
N GLY A 18 -31.52 -5.54 -5.02
CA GLY A 18 -30.49 -4.95 -4.17
C GLY A 18 -29.78 -3.78 -4.84
N LYS A 19 -28.91 -3.12 -4.08
CA LYS A 19 -28.22 -1.91 -4.54
C LYS A 19 -27.10 -2.30 -5.52
N PRO A 20 -26.96 -1.65 -6.69
CA PRO A 20 -25.88 -1.97 -7.60
C PRO A 20 -24.53 -1.81 -6.90
N PRO A 21 -23.56 -2.73 -7.13
CA PRO A 21 -22.24 -2.63 -6.52
C PRO A 21 -21.60 -1.30 -6.90
N ALA A 22 -20.87 -0.70 -5.95
CA ALA A 22 -20.15 0.53 -6.22
C ALA A 22 -19.15 0.32 -7.35
N HIS A 23 -19.10 1.25 -8.30
CA HIS A 23 -18.14 1.18 -9.40
C HIS A 23 -16.71 1.20 -8.83
N PRO A 24 -15.82 0.24 -9.17
CA PRO A 24 -14.49 0.12 -8.55
C PRO A 24 -13.67 1.41 -8.62
N ALA A 25 -13.74 2.14 -9.74
CA ALA A 25 -13.01 3.40 -9.91
C ALA A 25 -13.50 4.55 -9.00
N THR A 26 -14.70 4.48 -8.43
CA THR A 26 -15.28 5.53 -7.57
C THR A 26 -15.31 5.12 -6.09
N SER A 27 -14.76 3.95 -5.76
CA SER A 27 -14.75 3.45 -4.39
C SER A 27 -13.86 4.30 -3.47
N GLU A 28 -14.18 4.28 -2.18
CA GLU A 28 -13.38 4.97 -1.17
C GLU A 28 -11.97 4.38 -1.07
N ALA A 29 -11.85 3.05 -1.19
CA ALA A 29 -10.54 2.40 -1.24
C ALA A 29 -9.72 2.89 -2.44
N CYS A 30 -10.29 2.99 -3.64
CA CYS A 30 -9.58 3.54 -4.80
C CYS A 30 -9.11 4.98 -4.55
N ARG A 31 -9.96 5.82 -3.93
CA ARG A 31 -9.59 7.20 -3.55
C ARG A 31 -8.42 7.23 -2.58
N LEU A 32 -8.44 6.37 -1.56
CA LEU A 32 -7.37 6.28 -0.56
C LEU A 32 -6.06 5.76 -1.16
N LEU A 33 -6.10 4.80 -2.09
CA LEU A 33 -4.90 4.36 -2.83
C LEU A 33 -4.32 5.50 -3.69
N CYS A 34 -5.18 6.29 -4.35
CA CYS A 34 -4.77 7.50 -5.05
C CYS A 34 -4.17 8.55 -4.09
N ALA A 35 -4.72 8.71 -2.89
CA ALA A 35 -4.13 9.57 -1.86
C ALA A 35 -2.76 9.03 -1.40
N GLY A 36 -2.64 7.70 -1.28
CA GLY A 36 -1.43 7.01 -0.88
C GLY A 36 -0.24 7.25 -1.81
N VAL A 37 -0.45 7.27 -3.13
CA VAL A 37 0.64 7.58 -4.09
C VAL A 37 1.14 9.02 -3.98
N HIS A 38 0.32 9.96 -3.50
CA HIS A 38 0.74 11.33 -3.22
C HIS A 38 1.46 11.49 -1.87
N LEU A 39 1.21 10.59 -0.91
CA LEU A 39 1.78 10.64 0.43
C LEU A 39 3.07 9.83 0.60
N HIS A 40 3.17 8.69 -0.07
CA HIS A 40 4.20 7.70 0.22
C HIS A 40 5.00 7.32 -1.04
N ASP A 41 6.28 7.69 -1.05
CA ASP A 41 7.16 7.55 -2.21
C ASP A 41 7.46 6.09 -2.56
N GLY A 42 7.62 5.22 -1.55
CA GLY A 42 7.86 3.78 -1.76
C GLY A 42 6.71 3.11 -2.51
N TYR A 43 5.50 3.16 -1.94
CA TYR A 43 4.25 2.77 -2.60
C TYR A 43 4.09 3.36 -4.02
N ARG A 44 4.24 4.68 -4.20
CA ARG A 44 4.18 5.30 -5.54
C ARG A 44 5.16 4.68 -6.53
N ASN A 45 6.42 4.50 -6.12
CA ASN A 45 7.45 3.95 -6.99
C ASN A 45 7.19 2.48 -7.32
N ALA A 46 6.70 1.69 -6.36
CA ALA A 46 6.34 0.29 -6.59
C ALA A 46 5.15 0.13 -7.54
N VAL A 47 4.11 0.97 -7.42
CA VAL A 47 2.99 1.01 -8.38
C VAL A 47 3.47 1.34 -9.79
N ILE A 48 4.34 2.34 -9.93
CA ILE A 48 4.91 2.73 -11.23
C ILE A 48 5.82 1.63 -11.78
N ASP A 49 6.62 0.99 -10.92
CA ASP A 49 7.52 -0.08 -11.35
C ASP A 49 6.71 -1.26 -11.90
N GLN A 50 5.73 -1.74 -11.14
CA GLN A 50 4.89 -2.87 -11.51
C GLN A 50 4.05 -2.61 -12.77
N LEU A 51 3.35 -1.47 -12.83
CA LEU A 51 2.38 -1.25 -13.90
C LEU A 51 2.97 -0.56 -15.12
N TYR A 52 3.95 0.35 -14.96
CA TYR A 52 4.48 1.19 -16.04
C TYR A 52 5.86 0.76 -16.52
N VAL A 53 6.76 0.34 -15.62
CA VAL A 53 8.13 -0.06 -15.99
C VAL A 53 8.17 -1.52 -16.46
N GLN A 54 7.47 -2.42 -15.79
CA GLN A 54 7.42 -3.85 -16.07
C GLN A 54 6.26 -4.20 -17.02
N GLU A 55 6.35 -3.71 -18.26
CA GLU A 55 5.26 -3.82 -19.25
C GLU A 55 4.91 -5.26 -19.67
N HIS A 56 5.80 -6.23 -19.47
CA HIS A 56 5.53 -7.64 -19.76
C HIS A 56 4.62 -8.31 -18.73
N ARG A 57 4.51 -7.76 -17.50
CA ARG A 57 3.67 -8.35 -16.46
C ARG A 57 2.20 -8.04 -16.67
N VAL A 58 1.36 -9.07 -16.63
CA VAL A 58 -0.10 -8.91 -16.61
C VAL A 58 -0.54 -8.30 -15.28
N VAL A 59 -1.61 -7.49 -15.30
CA VAL A 59 -2.16 -6.88 -14.10
C VAL A 59 -3.03 -7.86 -13.33
N ALA A 60 -2.88 -7.86 -12.00
CA ALA A 60 -3.74 -8.61 -11.10
C ALA A 60 -5.21 -8.11 -11.19
N PRO A 61 -6.21 -9.00 -11.05
CA PRO A 61 -7.61 -8.59 -10.93
C PRO A 61 -7.81 -7.50 -9.89
N SER A 62 -8.50 -6.43 -10.26
CA SER A 62 -8.70 -5.27 -9.39
C SER A 62 -10.05 -5.33 -8.70
N LEU A 63 -10.08 -6.00 -7.54
CA LEU A 63 -11.28 -6.21 -6.74
C LEU A 63 -11.56 -4.98 -5.86
N GLY A 64 -12.60 -4.21 -6.22
CA GLY A 64 -13.04 -3.05 -5.44
C GLY A 64 -12.25 -1.75 -5.68
N PHE A 65 -11.36 -1.70 -6.67
CA PHE A 65 -10.61 -0.50 -7.07
C PHE A 65 -10.25 -0.49 -8.57
N ASP A 66 -9.70 0.62 -9.08
CA ASP A 66 -9.18 0.74 -10.46
C ASP A 66 -7.66 1.01 -10.45
N ALA A 67 -6.86 0.03 -10.88
CA ALA A 67 -5.40 0.14 -10.90
C ALA A 67 -4.89 1.17 -11.93
N ALA A 68 -5.59 1.32 -13.06
CA ALA A 68 -5.25 2.31 -14.08
C ALA A 68 -5.38 3.73 -13.53
N ARG A 69 -6.43 4.00 -12.74
CA ARG A 69 -6.64 5.30 -12.08
C ARG A 69 -5.57 5.58 -11.03
N VAL A 70 -5.21 4.59 -10.21
CA VAL A 70 -4.11 4.74 -9.23
C VAL A 70 -2.78 5.01 -9.92
N LEU A 71 -2.49 4.35 -11.05
CA LEU A 71 -1.30 4.62 -11.86
C LEU A 71 -1.30 6.05 -12.42
N ALA A 72 -2.45 6.55 -12.88
CA ALA A 72 -2.59 7.92 -13.39
C ALA A 72 -2.15 8.95 -12.33
N HIS A 73 -2.66 8.79 -11.10
CA HIS A 73 -2.29 9.61 -9.95
C HIS A 73 -0.82 9.41 -9.55
N ALA A 74 -0.29 8.18 -9.63
CA ALA A 74 1.12 7.89 -9.32
C ALA A 74 2.08 8.64 -10.27
N LEU A 75 1.84 8.57 -11.58
CA LEU A 75 2.64 9.27 -12.59
C LEU A 75 2.52 10.80 -12.44
N ARG A 76 1.33 11.30 -12.15
CA ARG A 76 1.11 12.73 -11.89
C ARG A 76 1.83 13.20 -10.62
N ALA A 77 1.74 12.44 -9.52
CA ALA A 77 2.46 12.71 -8.28
C ALA A 77 3.97 12.74 -8.52
N ARG A 78 4.51 11.78 -9.26
CA ARG A 78 5.95 11.71 -9.61
C ARG A 78 6.41 12.92 -10.44
N ARG A 79 5.60 13.37 -11.41
CA ARG A 79 5.90 14.58 -12.20
C ARG A 79 5.88 15.84 -11.34
N ALA A 80 4.89 15.98 -10.47
CA ALA A 80 4.80 17.11 -9.55
C ALA A 80 6.00 17.14 -8.60
N GLU A 81 6.35 16.01 -8.00
CA GLU A 81 7.49 15.87 -7.11
C GLU A 81 8.81 16.25 -7.78
N ARG A 82 9.06 15.76 -9.00
CA ARG A 82 10.24 16.14 -9.80
C ARG A 82 10.28 17.62 -10.14
N ARG A 83 9.14 18.25 -10.47
CA ARG A 83 9.07 19.69 -10.75
C ARG A 83 9.40 20.51 -9.50
N TRP A 84 8.86 20.14 -8.35
CA TRP A 84 9.18 20.81 -7.08
C TRP A 84 10.65 20.59 -6.67
N ALA A 85 11.18 19.38 -6.85
CA ALA A 85 12.58 19.10 -6.61
C ALA A 85 13.51 19.90 -7.53
N ALA A 86 13.17 19.99 -8.82
CA ALA A 86 13.90 20.83 -9.77
C ALA A 86 13.80 22.32 -9.44
N ALA A 87 12.65 22.80 -8.96
CA ALA A 87 12.50 24.19 -8.53
C ALA A 87 13.39 24.51 -7.31
N VAL A 88 13.39 23.65 -6.28
CA VAL A 88 14.26 23.80 -5.10
C VAL A 88 15.73 23.82 -5.52
N LEU A 89 16.16 22.86 -6.35
CA LEU A 89 17.55 22.81 -6.81
C LEU A 89 17.91 23.96 -7.74
N GLY A 90 16.98 24.40 -8.58
CA GLY A 90 17.14 25.58 -9.42
C GLY A 90 17.41 26.83 -8.58
N VAL A 91 16.65 27.05 -7.51
CA VAL A 91 16.88 28.18 -6.59
C VAL A 91 18.25 28.07 -5.92
N TRP A 92 18.66 26.88 -5.46
CA TRP A 92 19.99 26.66 -4.89
C TRP A 92 21.13 26.95 -5.89
N LEU A 93 21.03 26.44 -7.11
CA LEU A 93 22.05 26.62 -8.15
C LEU A 93 22.17 28.10 -8.56
N VAL A 94 21.03 28.75 -8.82
CA VAL A 94 20.98 30.17 -9.17
C VAL A 94 21.53 31.02 -8.02
N ALA A 95 21.05 30.84 -6.79
CA ALA A 95 21.54 31.61 -5.64
C ALA A 95 23.05 31.40 -5.39
N THR A 96 23.55 30.18 -5.54
CA THR A 96 25.00 29.89 -5.37
C THR A 96 25.83 30.54 -6.47
N ALA A 97 25.37 30.52 -7.73
CA ALA A 97 26.08 31.13 -8.84
C ALA A 97 26.10 32.68 -8.73
N PHE A 98 24.95 33.30 -8.43
CA PHE A 98 24.83 34.76 -8.32
C PHE A 98 25.58 35.35 -7.11
N THR A 99 25.85 34.54 -6.09
CA THR A 99 26.56 34.98 -4.87
C THR A 99 28.03 34.55 -4.85
N GLY A 100 28.59 34.10 -5.98
CA GLY A 100 29.99 33.67 -6.04
C GLY A 100 30.32 32.47 -5.13
N GLY A 101 29.34 31.64 -4.80
CA GLY A 101 29.49 30.51 -3.87
C GLY A 101 29.16 30.82 -2.42
N PHE A 102 28.94 32.09 -2.04
CA PHE A 102 28.62 32.49 -0.66
C PHE A 102 27.39 31.78 -0.10
N PHE A 103 26.31 31.66 -0.89
CA PHE A 103 25.12 30.90 -0.49
C PHE A 103 25.37 29.40 -0.32
N GLY A 104 26.37 28.86 -1.02
CA GLY A 104 26.74 27.44 -0.99
C GLY A 104 27.23 26.96 0.38
N VAL A 105 27.67 27.86 1.27
CA VAL A 105 28.07 27.53 2.65
C VAL A 105 26.94 26.87 3.44
N LEU A 106 25.68 27.17 3.10
CA LEU A 106 24.50 26.57 3.73
C LEU A 106 24.25 25.11 3.30
N PHE A 107 24.97 24.58 2.31
CA PHE A 107 24.81 23.21 1.82
C PHE A 107 25.16 22.17 2.90
N LEU A 108 26.35 22.31 3.51
CA LEU A 108 26.84 21.36 4.52
C LEU A 108 25.89 21.21 5.72
N PRO A 109 25.41 22.29 6.38
CA PRO A 109 24.48 22.14 7.50
C PRO A 109 23.14 21.50 7.07
N CYS A 110 22.64 21.79 5.86
CA CYS A 110 21.45 21.12 5.32
C CYS A 110 21.67 19.60 5.16
N VAL A 111 22.84 19.20 4.65
CA VAL A 111 23.22 17.78 4.52
C VAL A 111 23.33 17.10 5.88
N LEU A 112 23.93 17.74 6.88
CA LEU A 112 24.03 17.18 8.24
C LEU A 112 22.65 16.95 8.87
N ILE A 113 21.72 17.89 8.70
CA ILE A 113 20.34 17.75 9.19
C ILE A 113 19.61 16.59 8.49
N ALA A 114 19.77 16.46 7.17
CA ALA A 114 19.17 15.36 6.42
C ALA A 114 19.78 14.00 6.78
N ALA A 115 21.11 13.92 6.90
CA ALA A 115 21.84 12.71 7.26
C ALA A 115 21.43 12.19 8.65
N ALA A 116 21.11 13.09 9.59
CA ALA A 116 20.62 12.72 10.91
C ALA A 116 19.32 11.89 10.87
N HIS A 117 18.49 12.05 9.83
CA HIS A 117 17.29 11.23 9.64
C HIS A 117 17.67 9.79 9.29
N TRP A 118 18.58 9.60 8.33
CA TRP A 118 18.98 8.26 7.88
C TRP A 118 19.78 7.50 8.93
N VAL A 119 20.67 8.19 9.66
CA VAL A 119 21.46 7.58 10.74
C VAL A 119 20.57 7.06 11.87
N ARG A 120 19.47 7.77 12.19
CA ARG A 120 18.49 7.31 13.18
C ARG A 120 17.77 6.03 12.72
N GLY A 121 17.52 5.91 11.42
CA GLY A 121 16.73 4.84 10.82
C GLY A 121 15.23 4.96 11.10
N THR A 122 14.45 4.07 10.49
CA THR A 122 12.97 4.03 10.58
C THR A 122 12.45 3.16 11.73
N ALA A 123 13.33 2.44 12.42
CA ALA A 123 12.95 1.58 13.54
C ALA A 123 12.33 2.41 14.68
N ARG A 124 11.23 1.93 15.25
CA ARG A 124 10.57 2.56 16.42
C ARG A 124 11.53 2.74 17.60
N ASN A 125 12.46 1.79 17.80
CA ASN A 125 13.42 1.83 18.89
C ASN A 125 14.86 1.56 18.39
N PRO A 126 15.55 2.56 17.83
CA PRO A 126 16.91 2.37 17.34
C PRO A 126 17.88 2.22 18.51
N PRO A 127 19.00 1.50 18.31
CA PRO A 127 20.01 1.35 19.36
C PRO A 127 20.57 2.72 19.79
N PRO A 128 21.03 2.85 21.05
CA PRO A 128 21.35 4.15 21.65
C PRO A 128 22.46 4.90 20.89
N TYR A 129 23.46 4.20 20.35
CA TYR A 129 24.54 4.83 19.58
C TYR A 129 24.04 5.56 18.32
N ARG A 130 23.06 5.00 17.59
CA ARG A 130 22.44 5.66 16.42
C ARG A 130 21.64 6.89 16.82
N ARG A 131 20.98 6.84 17.97
CA ARG A 131 20.22 7.98 18.52
C ARG A 131 21.14 9.12 18.90
N VAL A 132 22.20 8.84 19.64
CA VAL A 132 23.18 9.86 20.06
C VAL A 132 23.85 10.48 18.84
N LEU A 133 24.33 9.66 17.89
CA LEU A 133 24.94 10.17 16.66
C LEU A 133 23.97 11.04 15.84
N ALA A 134 22.74 10.59 15.63
CA ALA A 134 21.71 11.38 14.95
C ALA A 134 21.35 12.67 15.69
N PHE A 135 21.39 12.66 17.03
CA PHE A 135 21.18 13.86 17.83
C PHE A 135 22.32 14.87 17.63
N LEU A 136 23.58 14.43 17.71
CA LEU A 136 24.76 15.26 17.51
C LEU A 136 24.79 15.87 16.10
N LEU A 137 24.58 15.04 15.05
CA LEU A 137 24.48 15.50 13.66
C LEU A 137 23.39 16.56 13.48
N ARG A 138 22.20 16.33 14.06
CA ARG A 138 21.07 17.26 13.95
C ARG A 138 21.36 18.58 14.65
N TRP A 139 21.93 18.55 15.86
CA TRP A 139 22.20 19.76 16.62
C TRP A 139 23.35 20.55 16.00
N ASN A 140 24.43 19.87 15.60
CA ASN A 140 25.55 20.49 14.90
C ASN A 140 25.09 21.17 13.60
N GLY A 141 24.30 20.47 12.77
CA GLY A 141 23.73 21.03 11.56
C GLY A 141 22.82 22.23 11.81
N ARG A 142 22.01 22.21 12.89
CA ARG A 142 21.17 23.36 13.28
C ARG A 142 21.98 24.56 13.75
N VAL A 143 23.03 24.35 14.53
CA VAL A 143 23.92 25.43 15.01
C VAL A 143 24.63 26.08 13.84
N TRP A 144 25.23 25.29 12.94
CA TRP A 144 25.89 25.82 11.75
C TRP A 144 24.91 26.50 10.79
N LEU A 145 23.71 25.97 10.63
CA LEU A 145 22.67 26.62 9.82
C LEU A 145 22.30 27.98 10.43
N PHE A 146 22.09 28.03 11.75
CA PHE A 146 21.77 29.27 12.45
C PHE A 146 22.89 30.30 12.29
N LEU A 147 24.14 29.92 12.54
CA LEU A 147 25.30 30.80 12.37
C LEU A 147 25.44 31.30 10.93
N GLY A 148 25.24 30.43 9.93
CA GLY A 148 25.29 30.81 8.53
C GLY A 148 24.19 31.81 8.14
N VAL A 149 22.94 31.53 8.53
CA VAL A 149 21.82 32.45 8.28
C VAL A 149 21.99 33.77 9.03
N SER A 150 22.42 33.74 10.30
CA SER A 150 22.73 34.94 11.07
C SER A 150 23.85 35.76 10.44
N GLY A 151 24.91 35.12 9.93
CA GLY A 151 25.98 35.79 9.21
C GLY A 151 25.49 36.49 7.94
N ILE A 152 24.60 35.84 7.17
CA ILE A 152 23.94 36.46 6.01
C ILE A 152 23.11 37.67 6.43
N VAL A 153 22.32 37.57 7.49
CA VAL A 153 21.52 38.70 8.00
C VAL A 153 22.41 39.85 8.45
N VAL A 154 23.46 39.56 9.21
CA VAL A 154 24.41 40.58 9.69
C VAL A 154 25.08 41.27 8.50
N ALA A 155 25.58 40.53 7.50
CA ALA A 155 26.18 41.12 6.31
C ALA A 155 25.22 42.05 5.55
N ALA A 156 23.95 41.65 5.39
CA ALA A 156 22.94 42.49 4.74
C ALA A 156 22.63 43.77 5.54
N VAL A 157 22.61 43.68 6.88
CA VAL A 157 22.32 44.81 7.78
C VAL A 157 23.52 45.74 7.92
N THR A 158 24.74 45.22 8.05
CA THR A 158 25.94 46.03 8.17
C THR A 158 26.13 46.90 6.92
N GLY A 159 25.88 46.38 5.73
CA GLY A 159 25.93 47.19 4.50
C GLY A 159 24.81 48.22 4.34
N LEU A 160 23.67 48.06 5.03
CA LEU A 160 22.64 49.13 5.09
C LEU A 160 23.10 50.35 5.89
N PHE A 161 24.01 50.15 6.83
CA PHE A 161 24.49 51.17 7.77
C PHE A 161 25.96 51.56 7.52
N ALA A 162 26.59 50.98 6.50
CA ALA A 162 27.87 51.44 5.99
C ALA A 162 27.61 52.73 5.19
N ASP A 163 27.58 53.85 5.91
CA ASP A 163 27.46 55.18 5.32
C ASP A 163 28.72 55.47 4.50
N ASP A 164 28.56 55.96 3.27
CA ASP A 164 29.63 56.60 2.53
C ASP A 164 30.16 57.73 3.41
N GLY A 165 31.38 57.59 3.93
CA GLY A 165 32.03 58.67 4.66
C GLY A 165 31.94 59.97 3.83
N PRO A 166 31.78 61.14 4.47
CA PRO A 166 31.48 62.38 3.76
C PRO A 166 32.44 62.54 2.58
N GLN A 167 31.86 62.60 1.39
CA GLN A 167 32.55 62.87 0.15
C GLN A 167 33.37 64.14 0.37
N GLU A 168 34.70 64.03 0.46
CA GLU A 168 35.57 65.21 0.51
C GLU A 168 35.28 66.01 -0.75
N ASP A 169 34.65 67.16 -0.56
CA ASP A 169 34.26 68.10 -1.59
C ASP A 169 35.50 68.46 -2.43
N PRO A 170 35.59 68.07 -3.72
CA PRO A 170 36.76 68.40 -4.52
C PRO A 170 36.60 69.85 -5.01
N GLY A 171 36.86 70.83 -4.12
CA GLY A 171 36.59 72.21 -4.51
C GLY A 171 36.83 73.31 -3.49
N LEU A 172 38.01 73.41 -2.87
CA LEU A 172 38.54 74.73 -2.53
C LEU A 172 40.03 74.80 -2.93
N TYR A 173 40.26 75.35 -4.12
CA TYR A 173 41.58 75.71 -4.60
C TYR A 173 42.08 76.91 -3.77
N ASP A 174 42.97 76.66 -2.82
CA ASP A 174 43.73 77.70 -2.11
C ASP A 174 45.03 77.99 -2.89
N PRO A 175 45.18 79.15 -3.54
CA PRO A 175 46.39 79.49 -4.31
C PRO A 175 47.57 79.96 -3.43
N ALA A 176 47.48 79.91 -2.09
CA ALA A 176 48.50 80.50 -1.21
C ALA A 176 49.55 79.51 -0.65
N ALA A 177 49.58 78.24 -1.06
CA ALA A 177 50.57 77.27 -0.60
C ALA A 177 51.54 76.84 -1.71
N ALA A 178 52.14 77.81 -2.40
CA ALA A 178 53.37 77.59 -3.15
C ALA A 178 54.56 77.80 -2.19
N ASP A 179 54.96 76.73 -1.52
CA ASP A 179 56.35 76.39 -1.17
C ASP A 179 56.38 75.41 0.01
N SER A 180 56.35 74.12 -0.32
CA SER A 180 57.00 73.12 0.52
C SER A 180 57.32 71.89 -0.32
N PHE A 181 58.58 71.76 -0.70
CA PHE A 181 59.17 70.51 -1.16
C PHE A 181 59.16 69.52 0.02
N GLY A 182 58.07 68.75 0.12
CA GLY A 182 57.92 67.64 1.05
C GLY A 182 57.65 66.37 0.26
N SER A 183 58.63 65.48 0.21
CA SER A 183 58.49 64.10 -0.21
C SER A 183 57.44 63.40 0.66
N GLY A 184 56.22 63.28 0.14
CA GLY A 184 55.08 62.64 0.80
C GLY A 184 54.60 61.45 -0.03
N ASP A 185 55.09 60.28 0.38
CA ASP A 185 54.49 58.96 0.27
C ASP A 185 53.17 58.85 -0.54
N TYR A 186 53.23 58.18 -1.70
CA TYR A 186 52.03 57.60 -2.33
C TYR A 186 51.56 56.40 -1.50
N ALA A 187 51.00 56.67 -0.32
CA ALA A 187 50.19 55.71 0.38
C ALA A 187 48.87 55.57 -0.39
N GLY A 188 48.84 54.62 -1.33
CA GLY A 188 47.60 54.15 -1.93
C GLY A 188 46.63 53.74 -0.82
N ARG A 189 45.71 54.63 -0.47
CA ARG A 189 44.64 54.37 0.47
C ARG A 189 43.82 53.21 -0.10
N SER A 190 43.81 52.10 0.62
CA SER A 190 43.15 50.86 0.26
C SER A 190 41.64 51.03 0.24
N ASP A 191 41.11 51.45 -0.92
CA ASP A 191 39.68 51.43 -1.28
C ASP A 191 39.12 49.99 -1.42
N SER A 192 40.00 48.99 -1.32
CA SER A 192 39.64 47.57 -1.39
C SER A 192 38.72 47.07 -0.29
N GLY A 193 38.59 47.79 0.84
CA GLY A 193 37.77 47.37 1.98
C GLY A 193 36.28 47.69 1.81
N SER A 194 35.97 48.88 1.27
CA SER A 194 34.61 49.35 0.92
C SER A 194 34.01 48.48 -0.17
N ASP A 195 34.74 48.27 -1.26
CA ASP A 195 34.30 47.44 -2.40
C ASP A 195 33.91 46.01 -2.00
N ILE A 196 34.66 45.39 -1.08
CA ILE A 196 34.38 44.02 -0.61
C ILE A 196 33.10 43.99 0.23
N LEU A 197 32.87 44.99 1.09
CA LEU A 197 31.68 45.06 1.93
C LEU A 197 30.43 45.29 1.08
N ASP A 198 30.49 46.10 0.03
CA ASP A 198 29.37 46.34 -0.88
C ASP A 198 28.99 45.07 -1.65
N VAL A 199 29.98 44.34 -2.19
CA VAL A 199 29.74 43.05 -2.86
C VAL A 199 29.13 42.03 -1.90
N LEU A 200 29.66 41.91 -0.68
CA LEU A 200 29.12 41.02 0.34
C LEU A 200 27.68 41.39 0.74
N THR A 201 27.37 42.68 0.79
CA THR A 201 26.03 43.19 1.11
C THR A 201 25.04 42.79 0.02
N VAL A 202 25.38 42.99 -1.26
CA VAL A 202 24.56 42.55 -2.39
C VAL A 202 24.37 41.03 -2.36
N PHE A 203 25.44 40.27 -2.13
CA PHE A 203 25.35 38.80 -2.01
C PHE A 203 24.46 38.37 -0.84
N ALA A 204 24.52 39.07 0.30
CA ALA A 204 23.70 38.80 1.45
C ALA A 204 22.21 39.05 1.18
N TRP A 205 21.85 40.14 0.50
CA TRP A 205 20.47 40.40 0.08
C TRP A 205 19.94 39.36 -0.90
N VAL A 206 20.75 38.98 -1.90
CA VAL A 206 20.40 37.91 -2.84
C VAL A 206 20.21 36.58 -2.09
N ALA A 207 21.07 36.27 -1.12
CA ALA A 207 20.95 35.08 -0.28
C ALA A 207 19.67 35.09 0.59
N LEU A 208 19.30 36.23 1.19
CA LEU A 208 18.05 36.37 1.94
C LEU A 208 16.82 36.16 1.05
N LEU A 209 16.82 36.77 -0.15
CA LEU A 209 15.75 36.59 -1.13
C LEU A 209 15.64 35.12 -1.56
N ALA A 210 16.76 34.44 -1.77
CA ALA A 210 16.79 33.01 -2.08
C ALA A 210 16.22 32.15 -0.93
N LEU A 211 16.51 32.47 0.34
CA LEU A 211 15.92 31.77 1.50
C LEU A 211 14.40 31.94 1.54
N VAL A 212 13.90 33.16 1.34
CA VAL A 212 12.45 33.44 1.28
C VAL A 212 11.81 32.68 0.13
N LEU A 213 12.46 32.64 -1.04
CA LEU A 213 11.99 31.90 -2.20
C LEU A 213 11.94 30.39 -1.94
N LEU A 214 12.97 29.81 -1.32
CA LEU A 214 12.99 28.39 -0.94
C LEU A 214 11.85 28.03 0.01
N VAL A 215 11.66 28.82 1.08
CA VAL A 215 10.57 28.64 2.04
C VAL A 215 9.22 28.73 1.32
N THR A 216 9.07 29.68 0.39
CA THR A 216 7.85 29.85 -0.40
C THR A 216 7.59 28.64 -1.29
N VAL A 217 8.59 28.13 -2.02
CA VAL A 217 8.48 26.94 -2.87
C VAL A 217 8.08 25.70 -2.05
N VAL A 218 8.69 25.50 -0.88
CA VAL A 218 8.35 24.39 0.04
C VAL A 218 6.91 24.54 0.58
N GLY A 219 6.50 25.75 0.93
CA GLY A 219 5.13 26.07 1.36
C GLY A 219 4.11 25.81 0.26
N LEU A 220 4.38 26.25 -0.97
CA LEU A 220 3.51 26.05 -2.14
C LEU A 220 3.38 24.57 -2.51
N ARG A 221 4.47 23.78 -2.42
CA ARG A 221 4.42 22.32 -2.58
C ARG A 221 3.42 21.69 -1.62
N ARG A 222 3.45 22.09 -0.35
CA ARG A 222 2.52 21.59 0.68
C ARG A 222 1.09 22.06 0.45
N GLY A 223 0.90 23.31 0.04
CA GLY A 223 -0.40 23.85 -0.34
C GLY A 223 -1.01 23.11 -1.54
N ARG A 224 -0.21 22.80 -2.57
CA ARG A 224 -0.66 22.02 -3.73
C ARG A 224 -1.08 20.60 -3.33
N PHE A 225 -0.34 19.94 -2.45
CA PHE A 225 -0.75 18.64 -1.90
C PHE A 225 -2.11 18.74 -1.19
N ALA A 226 -2.28 19.72 -0.29
CA ALA A 226 -3.53 19.90 0.42
C ALA A 226 -4.70 20.15 -0.53
N ARG A 227 -4.49 20.99 -1.56
CA ARG A 227 -5.47 21.28 -2.60
C ARG A 227 -5.91 20.04 -3.38
N VAL A 228 -4.97 19.17 -3.76
CA VAL A 228 -5.30 17.90 -4.45
C VAL A 228 -6.20 17.03 -3.56
N MET A 229 -5.94 16.95 -2.26
CA MET A 229 -6.76 16.15 -1.33
C MET A 229 -8.15 16.76 -1.07
N THR A 230 -8.25 18.08 -0.95
CA THR A 230 -9.51 18.77 -0.60
C THR A 230 -10.39 19.11 -1.80
N GLU A 231 -9.84 19.18 -3.01
CA GLU A 231 -10.59 19.47 -4.23
C GLU A 231 -10.70 18.24 -5.12
N GLU A 232 -9.57 17.73 -5.64
CA GLU A 232 -9.57 16.69 -6.69
C GLU A 232 -9.93 15.30 -6.14
N LEU A 233 -9.27 14.90 -5.05
CA LEU A 233 -9.53 13.63 -4.33
C LEU A 233 -10.56 13.81 -3.19
N ALA A 234 -11.33 14.89 -3.22
CA ALA A 234 -12.44 15.07 -2.30
C ALA A 234 -13.50 14.00 -2.58
N ARG A 235 -14.09 13.44 -1.51
CA ARG A 235 -15.07 12.34 -1.63
C ARG A 235 -16.23 12.65 -2.59
N LYS A 236 -16.63 13.92 -2.71
CA LYS A 236 -17.69 14.39 -3.61
C LYS A 236 -17.26 14.46 -5.09
N ASN A 237 -16.01 14.81 -5.35
CA ASN A 237 -15.50 15.06 -6.70
C ASN A 237 -14.87 13.79 -7.30
N PHE A 238 -14.42 12.87 -6.44
CA PHE A 238 -13.75 11.65 -6.87
C PHE A 238 -14.63 10.74 -7.73
N SER A 239 -15.96 10.79 -7.57
CA SER A 239 -16.89 10.02 -8.40
C SER A 239 -16.95 10.46 -9.86
N ASP A 240 -16.54 11.70 -10.17
CA ASP A 240 -16.49 12.21 -11.54
C ASP A 240 -15.17 11.79 -12.22
N LEU A 241 -15.24 10.69 -12.98
CA LEU A 241 -14.11 10.16 -13.74
C LEU A 241 -13.71 11.07 -14.91
N ALA A 242 -14.68 11.76 -15.52
CA ALA A 242 -14.43 12.59 -16.69
C ALA A 242 -13.73 13.90 -16.31
N ALA A 243 -13.95 14.41 -15.09
CA ALA A 243 -13.26 15.59 -14.60
C ALA A 243 -11.87 15.33 -14.01
N ASP A 244 -11.44 14.08 -13.84
CA ASP A 244 -10.17 13.75 -13.16
C ASP A 244 -8.94 14.19 -13.98
N PRO A 245 -8.15 15.18 -13.52
CA PRO A 245 -7.01 15.67 -14.30
C PRO A 245 -5.85 14.66 -14.40
N ALA A 246 -5.83 13.60 -13.59
CA ALA A 246 -4.83 12.55 -13.73
C ALA A 246 -5.06 11.68 -14.99
N GLU A 247 -6.32 11.47 -15.37
CA GLU A 247 -6.74 10.64 -16.49
C GLU A 247 -6.44 11.28 -17.87
N HIS A 248 -6.38 12.61 -17.93
CA HIS A 248 -6.21 13.37 -19.19
C HIS A 248 -4.75 13.60 -19.61
N THR A 249 -3.84 12.74 -19.19
CA THR A 249 -2.41 12.88 -19.49
C THR A 249 -2.15 12.65 -21.01
N ALA A 250 -1.38 13.56 -21.65
CA ALA A 250 -1.05 13.50 -23.09
C ALA A 250 -0.08 12.37 -23.52
N ASP A 251 0.55 11.67 -22.57
CA ASP A 251 1.53 10.61 -22.84
C ASP A 251 0.89 9.41 -23.56
N ALA A 252 1.34 9.15 -24.80
CA ALA A 252 0.84 8.06 -25.63
C ALA A 252 1.15 6.67 -25.05
N ARG A 253 2.26 6.52 -24.30
CA ARG A 253 2.58 5.25 -23.63
C ARG A 253 1.56 4.98 -22.52
N PHE A 254 1.34 5.96 -21.65
CA PHE A 254 0.35 5.85 -20.58
C PHE A 254 -1.05 5.55 -21.12
N ARG A 255 -1.51 6.22 -22.19
CA ARG A 255 -2.83 5.93 -22.78
C ARG A 255 -2.98 4.48 -23.22
N ARG A 256 -2.00 3.93 -23.96
CA ARG A 256 -2.02 2.52 -24.39
C ARG A 256 -2.05 1.55 -23.22
N LEU A 257 -1.20 1.80 -22.22
CA LEU A 257 -1.11 0.97 -21.03
C LEU A 257 -2.37 1.06 -20.19
N ARG A 258 -2.98 2.23 -20.03
CA ARG A 258 -4.21 2.43 -19.28
C ARG A 258 -5.36 1.59 -19.82
N GLU A 259 -5.59 1.63 -21.13
CA GLU A 259 -6.66 0.83 -21.75
C GLU A 259 -6.40 -0.67 -21.57
N ARG A 260 -5.14 -1.10 -21.70
CA ARG A 260 -4.73 -2.48 -21.44
C ARG A 260 -4.97 -2.91 -20.00
N ILE A 261 -4.56 -2.10 -19.02
CA ILE A 261 -4.78 -2.37 -17.59
C ILE A 261 -6.27 -2.51 -17.29
N ARG A 262 -7.12 -1.63 -17.83
CA ARG A 262 -8.58 -1.69 -17.61
C ARG A 262 -9.21 -2.94 -18.18
N LEU A 263 -8.71 -3.41 -19.34
CA LEU A 263 -9.15 -4.65 -19.94
C LEU A 263 -8.72 -5.87 -19.10
N GLU A 264 -7.47 -5.92 -18.65
CA GLU A 264 -6.94 -7.04 -17.86
C GLU A 264 -7.55 -7.13 -16.46
N GLN A 265 -7.68 -6.00 -15.75
CA GLN A 265 -8.06 -5.99 -14.34
C GLN A 265 -9.52 -6.41 -14.08
N HIS A 266 -10.36 -6.38 -15.11
CA HIS A 266 -11.78 -6.74 -15.07
C HIS A 266 -12.12 -7.95 -15.95
N ALA A 267 -11.13 -8.56 -16.60
CA ALA A 267 -11.36 -9.72 -17.44
C ALA A 267 -11.81 -10.94 -16.60
N PRO A 268 -12.75 -11.76 -17.11
CA PRO A 268 -13.10 -13.03 -16.49
C PRO A 268 -12.03 -14.11 -16.71
N LEU A 269 -11.18 -13.95 -17.73
CA LEU A 269 -9.95 -14.73 -17.88
C LEU A 269 -8.83 -14.09 -17.07
N VAL A 270 -8.28 -14.83 -16.12
CA VAL A 270 -7.23 -14.35 -15.21
C VAL A 270 -5.93 -15.07 -15.56
N MET A 271 -4.91 -14.30 -15.96
CA MET A 271 -3.56 -14.82 -16.14
C MET A 271 -2.86 -14.84 -14.79
N TYR A 272 -2.44 -16.02 -14.34
CA TYR A 272 -1.86 -16.18 -13.02
C TYR A 272 -0.36 -16.51 -13.06
N ASP A 273 0.31 -16.19 -11.96
CA ASP A 273 1.64 -16.69 -11.62
C ASP A 273 1.49 -17.89 -10.66
N GLU A 274 2.26 -18.95 -10.89
CA GLU A 274 2.14 -20.21 -10.13
C GLU A 274 2.43 -20.05 -8.63
N GLN A 275 3.28 -19.09 -8.25
CA GLN A 275 3.64 -18.86 -6.84
C GLN A 275 2.53 -18.16 -6.06
N ASN A 276 1.70 -17.37 -6.75
CA ASN A 276 0.58 -16.65 -6.15
C ASN A 276 -0.60 -16.55 -7.13
N PRO A 277 -1.35 -17.66 -7.32
CA PRO A 277 -2.36 -17.73 -8.37
C PRO A 277 -3.52 -16.77 -8.15
N PHE A 278 -3.85 -16.46 -6.90
CA PHE A 278 -4.95 -15.57 -6.51
C PHE A 278 -4.50 -14.12 -6.25
N CYS A 279 -3.35 -13.71 -6.80
CA CYS A 279 -2.86 -12.34 -6.64
C CYS A 279 -3.95 -11.32 -6.99
N GLY A 280 -4.17 -10.35 -6.09
CA GLY A 280 -5.23 -9.35 -6.16
C GLY A 280 -6.46 -9.69 -5.32
N ALA A 281 -6.60 -10.92 -4.82
CA ALA A 281 -7.69 -11.30 -3.93
C ALA A 281 -7.37 -11.12 -2.44
N GLY A 282 -6.12 -10.79 -2.08
CA GLY A 282 -5.68 -10.63 -0.70
C GLY A 282 -5.12 -11.92 -0.10
N THR A 283 -5.19 -12.04 1.22
CA THR A 283 -4.60 -13.18 1.93
C THR A 283 -5.60 -14.33 2.03
N PRO A 284 -5.14 -15.60 1.90
CA PRO A 284 -6.03 -16.75 2.01
C PRO A 284 -6.59 -16.85 3.43
N TYR A 285 -7.90 -17.04 3.53
CA TYR A 285 -8.64 -17.13 4.79
C TYR A 285 -9.23 -18.53 4.95
N ARG A 286 -8.44 -19.44 5.54
CA ARG A 286 -8.80 -20.85 5.81
C ARG A 286 -9.38 -21.57 4.56
N PRO A 287 -8.63 -21.68 3.46
CA PRO A 287 -9.05 -22.47 2.31
C PRO A 287 -9.25 -23.93 2.69
N TRP A 288 -10.22 -24.60 2.07
CA TRP A 288 -10.53 -26.00 2.33
C TRP A 288 -11.01 -26.69 1.06
N ASN A 289 -10.85 -28.01 1.02
CA ASN A 289 -11.38 -28.85 -0.03
C ASN A 289 -12.15 -30.02 0.59
N LEU A 290 -13.04 -30.59 -0.22
CA LEU A 290 -13.89 -31.70 0.17
C LEU A 290 -14.01 -32.66 -1.02
N ALA A 291 -13.72 -33.93 -0.76
CA ALA A 291 -13.91 -35.04 -1.68
C ALA A 291 -15.00 -35.97 -1.13
N VAL A 292 -16.01 -36.30 -1.93
CA VAL A 292 -17.11 -37.20 -1.58
C VAL A 292 -17.35 -38.19 -2.72
N GLU A 293 -17.58 -39.46 -2.38
CA GLU A 293 -17.94 -40.47 -3.38
C GLU A 293 -19.40 -40.27 -3.81
N LEU A 294 -19.65 -40.22 -5.11
CA LEU A 294 -20.99 -40.09 -5.67
C LEU A 294 -21.66 -41.47 -5.67
N ARG A 295 -22.59 -41.68 -4.74
CA ARG A 295 -23.40 -42.90 -4.64
C ARG A 295 -24.85 -42.64 -5.05
N PRO A 296 -25.40 -43.38 -6.03
CA PRO A 296 -26.80 -43.26 -6.40
C PRO A 296 -27.70 -43.63 -5.22
N ARG A 297 -28.80 -42.91 -5.03
CA ARG A 297 -29.80 -43.21 -4.01
C ARG A 297 -30.65 -44.43 -4.42
N GLU A 298 -31.18 -45.16 -3.45
CA GLU A 298 -32.03 -46.33 -3.69
C GLU A 298 -33.33 -46.02 -4.47
N ASP A 299 -33.82 -44.77 -4.39
CA ASP A 299 -35.12 -44.32 -4.92
C ASP A 299 -35.14 -44.04 -6.44
N GLY A 300 -34.10 -44.38 -7.20
CA GLY A 300 -34.11 -44.25 -8.66
C GLY A 300 -32.75 -44.00 -9.30
N PRO A 301 -32.69 -43.95 -10.65
CA PRO A 301 -31.43 -43.74 -11.37
C PRO A 301 -30.88 -42.33 -11.11
N ALA A 302 -29.59 -42.25 -10.80
CA ALA A 302 -28.89 -40.97 -10.66
C ALA A 302 -28.55 -40.40 -12.04
N GLU A 303 -28.79 -39.10 -12.21
CA GLU A 303 -28.40 -38.37 -13.41
C GLU A 303 -26.94 -37.92 -13.31
N PRO A 304 -26.18 -37.96 -14.42
CA PRO A 304 -24.83 -37.40 -14.45
C PRO A 304 -24.84 -35.92 -14.01
N LEU A 305 -23.91 -35.60 -13.12
CA LEU A 305 -23.78 -34.27 -12.54
C LEU A 305 -22.55 -33.61 -13.15
N ASP A 306 -22.74 -32.48 -13.83
CA ASP A 306 -21.64 -31.64 -14.29
C ASP A 306 -21.45 -30.45 -13.33
N ASN A 307 -20.30 -29.80 -13.41
CA ASN A 307 -20.05 -28.59 -12.63
C ASN A 307 -21.11 -27.50 -12.88
N SER A 308 -21.59 -27.36 -14.11
CA SER A 308 -22.48 -26.29 -14.54
C SER A 308 -23.85 -26.40 -13.86
N ARG A 309 -24.38 -27.62 -13.70
CA ARG A 309 -25.64 -27.90 -13.02
C ARG A 309 -25.57 -27.61 -11.53
N ILE A 310 -24.43 -27.91 -10.90
CA ILE A 310 -24.20 -27.56 -9.49
C ILE A 310 -24.16 -26.04 -9.31
N LEU A 311 -23.38 -25.34 -10.15
CA LEU A 311 -23.29 -23.88 -10.11
C LEU A 311 -24.65 -23.20 -10.35
N ARG A 312 -25.48 -23.72 -11.27
CA ARG A 312 -26.87 -23.24 -11.49
C ARG A 312 -27.77 -23.31 -10.25
N ARG A 313 -27.45 -24.17 -9.27
CA ARG A 313 -28.16 -24.22 -7.98
C ARG A 313 -27.55 -23.33 -6.91
N ILE A 314 -26.24 -23.12 -6.96
CA ILE A 314 -25.53 -22.24 -6.01
C ILE A 314 -25.86 -20.76 -6.28
N VAL A 315 -25.82 -20.31 -7.54
CA VAL A 315 -25.96 -18.89 -7.90
C VAL A 315 -27.25 -18.26 -7.36
N PRO A 316 -28.47 -18.84 -7.56
CA PRO A 316 -29.70 -18.24 -7.02
C PRO A 316 -29.71 -18.14 -5.50
N LEU A 317 -29.10 -19.09 -4.79
CA LEU A 317 -29.01 -19.08 -3.32
C LEU A 317 -28.06 -17.97 -2.82
N LEU A 318 -26.99 -17.69 -3.56
CA LEU A 318 -26.10 -16.56 -3.29
C LEU A 318 -26.78 -15.22 -3.59
N GLU A 319 -27.48 -15.11 -4.72
CA GLU A 319 -28.22 -13.91 -5.08
C GLU A 319 -29.33 -13.59 -4.08
N ALA A 320 -29.93 -14.61 -3.47
CA ALA A 320 -30.89 -14.43 -2.38
C ALA A 320 -30.29 -13.75 -1.13
N LEU A 321 -28.96 -13.75 -0.94
CA LEU A 321 -28.31 -12.98 0.13
C LEU A 321 -28.39 -11.48 -0.10
N ARG A 322 -28.69 -11.02 -1.31
CA ARG A 322 -28.88 -9.60 -1.60
C ARG A 322 -30.21 -9.06 -1.08
N VAL A 323 -31.15 -9.95 -0.78
CA VAL A 323 -32.51 -9.59 -0.34
C VAL A 323 -32.51 -9.38 1.18
N PRO A 324 -32.83 -8.18 1.69
CA PRO A 324 -32.89 -7.94 3.12
C PRO A 324 -34.05 -8.71 3.77
N SER A 325 -33.91 -9.00 5.06
CA SER A 325 -35.01 -9.59 5.82
C SER A 325 -36.23 -8.64 5.83
N PRO A 326 -37.46 -9.14 5.60
CA PRO A 326 -38.67 -8.32 5.55
C PRO A 326 -39.07 -7.91 6.97
N HIS A 327 -38.39 -6.89 7.52
CA HIS A 327 -38.74 -6.29 8.80
C HIS A 327 -38.98 -4.79 8.61
N GLY A 328 -40.13 -4.31 9.09
CA GLY A 328 -40.51 -2.90 9.02
C GLY A 328 -41.11 -2.46 7.68
N SER A 329 -41.10 -1.16 7.42
CA SER A 329 -41.55 -0.57 6.15
C SER A 329 -40.55 -0.82 5.02
N ALA A 330 -41.00 -0.73 3.77
CA ALA A 330 -40.12 -0.83 2.59
C ALA A 330 -38.95 0.19 2.63
N GLU A 331 -39.21 1.38 3.19
CA GLU A 331 -38.18 2.42 3.41
C GLU A 331 -37.13 1.99 4.45
N SER A 332 -37.57 1.33 5.53
CA SER A 332 -36.66 0.82 6.57
C SER A 332 -35.76 -0.29 6.03
N ALA A 333 -36.33 -1.21 5.24
CA ALA A 333 -35.58 -2.26 4.56
C ALA A 333 -34.58 -1.68 3.54
N ALA A 334 -34.97 -0.63 2.79
CA ALA A 334 -34.08 0.06 1.86
C ALA A 334 -32.92 0.76 2.57
N ALA A 335 -33.14 1.29 3.78
CA ALA A 335 -32.14 1.97 4.60
C ALA A 335 -31.09 1.03 5.25
N VAL A 336 -31.34 -0.28 5.29
CA VAL A 336 -30.39 -1.26 5.86
C VAL A 336 -29.09 -1.26 5.06
N ARG A 337 -27.99 -0.88 5.73
CA ARG A 337 -26.63 -0.87 5.19
C ARG A 337 -25.96 -2.23 5.34
N ASP A 338 -26.53 -3.25 4.72
CA ASP A 338 -25.87 -4.56 4.59
C ASP A 338 -25.12 -4.64 3.25
N ARG A 339 -23.84 -5.04 3.31
CA ARG A 339 -22.97 -5.15 2.13
C ARG A 339 -23.17 -6.43 1.35
N LEU A 340 -23.85 -7.43 1.92
CA LEU A 340 -24.32 -8.58 1.15
C LEU A 340 -25.30 -8.18 0.03
N ARG A 341 -25.96 -7.02 0.14
CA ARG A 341 -26.79 -6.43 -0.92
C ARG A 341 -26.00 -6.03 -2.16
N GLU A 342 -24.70 -5.75 -2.00
CA GLU A 342 -23.75 -5.36 -3.05
C GLU A 342 -22.86 -6.55 -3.47
N LEU A 343 -23.18 -7.77 -3.03
CA LEU A 343 -22.48 -9.01 -3.40
C LEU A 343 -22.42 -9.14 -4.93
N VAL A 344 -21.25 -9.45 -5.49
CA VAL A 344 -21.08 -9.75 -6.92
C VAL A 344 -20.79 -11.24 -7.05
N VAL A 345 -21.47 -11.89 -7.99
CA VAL A 345 -21.28 -13.31 -8.31
C VAL A 345 -20.97 -13.38 -9.80
N ASP A 346 -19.83 -13.94 -10.16
CA ASP A 346 -19.38 -14.08 -11.53
C ASP A 346 -18.52 -15.33 -11.74
N GLU A 347 -18.37 -15.77 -12.97
CA GLU A 347 -17.51 -16.91 -13.33
C GLU A 347 -16.17 -16.40 -13.87
N CYS A 348 -15.09 -17.06 -13.48
CA CYS A 348 -13.75 -16.73 -13.98
C CYS A 348 -12.94 -18.00 -14.27
N VAL A 349 -12.01 -17.89 -15.21
CA VAL A 349 -11.12 -18.98 -15.61
C VAL A 349 -9.67 -18.53 -15.48
N PHE A 350 -8.90 -19.26 -14.70
CA PHE A 350 -7.49 -19.03 -14.48
C PHE A 350 -6.68 -19.81 -15.51
N LEU A 351 -5.79 -19.10 -16.21
CA LEU A 351 -4.85 -19.65 -17.18
C LEU A 351 -3.42 -19.24 -16.80
N PRO A 352 -2.42 -20.12 -16.98
CA PRO A 352 -1.04 -19.75 -16.71
C PRO A 352 -0.59 -18.72 -17.74
N ALA A 353 0.19 -17.74 -17.33
CA ALA A 353 0.86 -16.83 -18.27
C ALA A 353 1.96 -17.55 -19.08
N THR A 354 2.47 -18.67 -18.56
CA THR A 354 3.52 -19.49 -19.17
C THR A 354 3.12 -19.99 -20.56
N GLY A 355 4.00 -19.81 -21.54
CA GLY A 355 3.79 -20.23 -22.93
C GLY A 355 3.27 -19.13 -23.86
N MET A 356 2.90 -17.96 -23.33
CA MET A 356 2.61 -16.79 -24.15
C MET A 356 3.89 -16.15 -24.71
N THR A 357 3.85 -15.69 -25.96
CA THR A 357 4.98 -14.98 -26.59
C THR A 357 4.91 -13.49 -26.38
N ARG A 358 3.70 -12.91 -26.36
CA ARG A 358 3.47 -11.49 -26.10
C ARG A 358 2.27 -11.31 -25.18
N ARG A 359 2.28 -10.22 -24.41
CA ARG A 359 1.22 -9.91 -23.45
C ARG A 359 -0.10 -9.61 -24.15
N GLU A 360 -0.05 -9.00 -25.34
CA GLU A 360 -1.22 -8.75 -26.19
C GLU A 360 -1.88 -10.02 -26.75
N ASP A 361 -1.20 -11.17 -26.72
CA ASP A 361 -1.77 -12.44 -27.20
C ASP A 361 -2.73 -13.06 -26.17
N ALA A 362 -2.89 -12.43 -25.00
CA ALA A 362 -3.79 -12.89 -23.96
C ALA A 362 -5.25 -12.95 -24.47
N PRO A 363 -5.95 -14.10 -24.33
CA PRO A 363 -7.26 -14.34 -24.94
C PRO A 363 -8.45 -13.64 -24.23
N TYR A 364 -8.41 -12.33 -24.03
CA TYR A 364 -9.46 -11.59 -23.32
C TYR A 364 -10.77 -11.39 -24.11
N ASP A 365 -10.89 -11.93 -25.32
CA ASP A 365 -12.11 -11.85 -26.12
C ASP A 365 -13.26 -12.65 -25.46
N PRO A 366 -14.49 -12.12 -25.41
CA PRO A 366 -15.63 -12.81 -24.80
C PRO A 366 -15.91 -14.20 -25.38
N ARG A 367 -15.69 -14.42 -26.69
CA ARG A 367 -15.90 -15.75 -27.30
C ARG A 367 -14.86 -16.75 -26.80
N THR A 368 -13.60 -16.32 -26.73
CA THR A 368 -12.52 -17.18 -26.23
C THR A 368 -12.70 -17.49 -24.74
N PHE A 369 -13.24 -16.56 -23.95
CA PHE A 369 -13.67 -16.86 -22.59
C PHE A 369 -14.73 -17.97 -22.55
N GLU A 370 -15.80 -17.88 -23.34
CA GLU A 370 -16.83 -18.91 -23.38
C GLU A 370 -16.28 -20.28 -23.82
N GLU A 371 -15.34 -20.31 -24.77
CA GLU A 371 -14.64 -21.53 -25.16
C GLU A 371 -13.82 -22.12 -24.00
N HIS A 372 -13.06 -21.30 -23.28
CA HIS A 372 -12.30 -21.75 -22.12
C HIS A 372 -13.19 -22.18 -20.96
N ARG A 373 -14.29 -21.48 -20.72
CA ARG A 373 -15.29 -21.81 -19.71
C ARG A 373 -15.95 -23.14 -20.01
N GLY A 374 -16.37 -23.36 -21.26
CA GLY A 374 -16.97 -24.61 -21.71
C GLY A 374 -15.99 -25.79 -21.67
N ARG A 375 -14.72 -25.58 -22.04
CA ARG A 375 -13.70 -26.64 -21.96
C ARG A 375 -13.22 -26.94 -20.53
N ALA A 376 -13.38 -25.99 -19.60
CA ALA A 376 -13.05 -26.21 -18.20
C ALA A 376 -14.09 -27.09 -17.47
N VAL A 377 -15.25 -27.34 -18.09
CA VAL A 377 -16.26 -28.29 -17.60
C VAL A 377 -15.67 -29.70 -17.57
N GLU A 378 -15.63 -30.31 -16.39
CA GLU A 378 -15.00 -31.62 -16.10
C GLU A 378 -13.48 -31.71 -16.35
N GLU A 379 -12.81 -30.61 -16.68
CA GLU A 379 -11.35 -30.56 -16.73
C GLU A 379 -10.80 -30.42 -15.30
N GLY A 380 -10.44 -31.56 -14.69
CA GLY A 380 -9.61 -31.62 -13.47
C GLY A 380 -8.16 -31.15 -13.69
N GLY A 381 -7.87 -30.52 -14.82
CA GLY A 381 -6.54 -30.09 -15.23
C GLY A 381 -5.92 -29.07 -14.27
N GLU A 382 -4.60 -29.12 -14.18
CA GLU A 382 -3.83 -28.25 -13.28
C GLU A 382 -3.67 -26.82 -13.85
N SER A 383 -3.63 -26.70 -15.18
CA SER A 383 -3.35 -25.46 -15.90
C SER A 383 -4.58 -24.55 -16.05
N ARG A 384 -5.72 -25.07 -16.48
CA ARG A 384 -6.98 -24.33 -16.61
C ARG A 384 -7.88 -24.59 -15.42
N ARG A 385 -8.25 -23.54 -14.68
CA ARG A 385 -9.12 -23.68 -13.50
C ARG A 385 -10.31 -22.74 -13.56
N HIS A 386 -11.51 -23.30 -13.61
CA HIS A 386 -12.77 -22.55 -13.55
C HIS A 386 -13.22 -22.38 -12.11
N PHE A 387 -13.58 -21.15 -11.75
CA PHE A 387 -14.10 -20.78 -10.44
C PHE A 387 -15.36 -19.94 -10.58
N LEU A 388 -16.35 -20.23 -9.75
CA LEU A 388 -17.34 -19.26 -9.35
C LEU A 388 -16.69 -18.30 -8.35
N ARG A 389 -16.64 -17.01 -8.68
CA ARG A 389 -16.11 -15.94 -7.85
C ARG A 389 -17.26 -15.22 -7.18
N ILE A 390 -17.20 -15.12 -5.85
CA ILE A 390 -18.17 -14.41 -5.02
C ILE A 390 -17.43 -13.30 -4.29
N ARG A 391 -17.83 -12.04 -4.53
CA ARG A 391 -17.15 -10.87 -3.98
C ARG A 391 -18.10 -10.03 -3.12
N VAL A 392 -17.65 -9.63 -1.93
CA VAL A 392 -18.35 -8.67 -1.06
C VAL A 392 -17.41 -7.52 -0.70
N GLY A 393 -17.81 -6.31 -1.08
CA GLY A 393 -17.12 -5.06 -0.73
C GLY A 393 -17.61 -4.49 0.61
N GLY A 394 -16.91 -4.81 1.69
CA GLY A 394 -17.11 -4.24 3.02
C GLY A 394 -16.53 -2.82 3.15
N TRP A 395 -17.11 -2.01 4.04
CA TRP A 395 -16.53 -0.72 4.46
C TRP A 395 -16.15 0.21 3.29
N ASN A 396 -17.01 0.32 2.27
CA ASN A 396 -16.75 1.08 1.03
C ASN A 396 -15.53 0.58 0.23
N GLU A 397 -15.39 -0.74 0.10
CA GLU A 397 -14.29 -1.45 -0.56
C GLU A 397 -12.95 -1.38 0.20
N GLU A 398 -12.94 -0.84 1.43
CA GLU A 398 -11.75 -0.93 2.29
C GLU A 398 -11.47 -2.38 2.69
N VAL A 399 -12.49 -3.22 2.85
CA VAL A 399 -12.29 -4.67 3.09
C VAL A 399 -13.03 -5.42 2.00
N VAL A 400 -12.35 -6.33 1.30
CA VAL A 400 -13.00 -7.10 0.22
C VAL A 400 -12.83 -8.58 0.52
N VAL A 401 -13.96 -9.27 0.64
CA VAL A 401 -13.99 -10.73 0.77
C VAL A 401 -14.26 -11.31 -0.60
N THR A 402 -13.39 -12.23 -1.05
CA THR A 402 -13.54 -12.94 -2.32
C THR A 402 -13.48 -14.43 -2.07
N VAL A 403 -14.55 -15.15 -2.37
CA VAL A 403 -14.61 -16.61 -2.25
C VAL A 403 -14.57 -17.20 -3.64
N PHE A 404 -13.55 -18.00 -3.91
CA PHE A 404 -13.46 -18.81 -5.13
C PHE A 404 -14.01 -20.20 -4.82
N VAL A 405 -15.01 -20.63 -5.58
CA VAL A 405 -15.63 -21.94 -5.47
C VAL A 405 -15.40 -22.68 -6.77
N ARG A 406 -14.70 -23.82 -6.71
CA ARG A 406 -14.53 -24.73 -7.83
C ARG A 406 -15.19 -26.05 -7.50
N VAL A 407 -15.97 -26.55 -8.45
CA VAL A 407 -16.63 -27.84 -8.35
C VAL A 407 -16.28 -28.64 -9.59
N HIS A 408 -15.89 -29.88 -9.43
CA HIS A 408 -15.63 -30.80 -10.54
C HIS A 408 -15.96 -32.23 -10.13
N THR A 409 -16.33 -33.08 -11.09
CA THR A 409 -16.52 -34.50 -10.85
C THR A 409 -15.42 -35.28 -11.56
N GLN A 410 -14.78 -36.21 -10.85
CA GLN A 410 -13.72 -37.02 -11.45
C GLN A 410 -13.71 -38.42 -10.82
N GLY A 411 -13.77 -39.45 -11.67
CA GLY A 411 -13.68 -40.84 -11.23
C GLY A 411 -14.77 -41.28 -10.24
N GLY A 412 -15.99 -40.74 -10.38
CA GLY A 412 -17.09 -40.99 -9.44
C GLY A 412 -17.00 -40.21 -8.13
N MET A 413 -16.06 -39.27 -8.01
CA MET A 413 -15.94 -38.37 -6.86
C MET A 413 -16.43 -36.97 -7.20
N LEU A 414 -17.12 -36.33 -6.27
CA LEU A 414 -17.34 -34.89 -6.26
C LEU A 414 -16.19 -34.21 -5.50
N MET A 415 -15.55 -33.25 -6.16
CA MET A 415 -14.52 -32.41 -5.57
C MET A 415 -15.04 -30.98 -5.45
N LEU A 416 -15.14 -30.48 -4.22
CA LEU A 416 -15.49 -29.11 -3.88
C LEU A 416 -14.28 -28.41 -3.28
N GLU A 417 -13.77 -27.39 -3.96
CA GLU A 417 -12.68 -26.53 -3.50
C GLU A 417 -13.23 -25.14 -3.19
N VAL A 418 -13.02 -24.67 -1.96
CA VAL A 418 -13.42 -23.33 -1.55
C VAL A 418 -12.20 -22.59 -1.02
N ALA A 419 -11.83 -21.51 -1.70
CA ALA A 419 -10.67 -20.70 -1.38
C ALA A 419 -11.10 -19.25 -1.08
N PRO A 420 -11.47 -18.95 0.18
CA PRO A 420 -11.75 -17.60 0.61
C PRO A 420 -10.46 -16.79 0.70
N HIS A 421 -10.50 -15.55 0.21
CA HIS A 421 -9.42 -14.58 0.28
C HIS A 421 -9.97 -13.25 0.79
N VAL A 422 -9.16 -12.54 1.58
CA VAL A 422 -9.55 -11.27 2.19
C VAL A 422 -8.51 -10.21 1.87
N LEU A 423 -8.94 -9.15 1.19
CA LEU A 423 -8.19 -7.91 1.11
C LEU A 423 -8.42 -7.10 2.37
N MET A 424 -7.35 -6.96 3.16
CA MET A 424 -7.33 -6.21 4.40
C MET A 424 -7.51 -4.69 4.17
N PRO A 425 -7.92 -3.92 5.20
CA PRO A 425 -8.12 -2.47 5.12
C PRO A 425 -7.00 -1.71 4.43
N VAL A 426 -7.32 -0.56 3.84
CA VAL A 426 -6.29 0.30 3.26
C VAL A 426 -5.37 0.83 4.36
N HIS A 427 -4.07 0.85 4.08
CA HIS A 427 -3.03 1.22 5.03
C HIS A 427 -3.38 2.55 5.76
N PRO A 428 -3.28 2.63 7.11
CA PRO A 428 -3.76 3.77 7.91
C PRO A 428 -3.17 5.11 7.50
N LEU A 429 -1.93 5.12 7.01
CA LEU A 429 -1.25 6.33 6.51
C LEU A 429 -2.04 7.01 5.38
N PHE A 430 -2.72 6.24 4.52
CA PHE A 430 -3.49 6.79 3.40
C PHE A 430 -4.79 7.42 3.89
N ARG A 431 -5.40 6.88 4.96
CA ARG A 431 -6.56 7.48 5.65
C ARG A 431 -6.22 8.81 6.33
N GLU A 432 -4.96 9.01 6.72
CA GLU A 432 -4.49 10.26 7.32
C GLU A 432 -4.34 11.40 6.30
N ALA A 433 -4.41 11.13 4.99
CA ALA A 433 -4.27 12.13 3.93
C ALA A 433 -5.24 13.31 4.10
N ASP A 434 -6.52 13.00 4.33
CA ASP A 434 -7.57 14.00 4.50
C ASP A 434 -7.32 14.83 5.76
N ARG A 435 -6.90 14.19 6.86
CA ARG A 435 -6.58 14.89 8.12
C ARG A 435 -5.39 15.82 7.97
N ILE A 436 -4.35 15.38 7.25
CA ILE A 436 -3.17 16.19 6.95
C ILE A 436 -3.55 17.43 6.13
N ALA A 437 -4.35 17.24 5.08
CA ALA A 437 -4.78 18.33 4.22
C ALA A 437 -5.70 19.30 4.97
N HIS A 438 -6.66 18.76 5.74
CA HIS A 438 -7.57 19.55 6.57
C HIS A 438 -6.82 20.39 7.61
N ARG A 439 -5.85 19.80 8.32
CA ARG A 439 -5.00 20.51 9.28
C ARG A 439 -4.20 21.62 8.61
N HIS A 440 -3.64 21.37 7.43
CA HIS A 440 -2.90 22.40 6.70
C HIS A 440 -3.82 23.56 6.28
N HIS A 441 -5.01 23.27 5.76
CA HIS A 441 -5.96 24.28 5.31
C HIS A 441 -6.37 25.23 6.45
N HIS A 442 -6.73 24.66 7.61
CA HIS A 442 -7.20 25.39 8.80
C HIS A 442 -6.09 25.91 9.71
N ASN A 443 -4.82 25.71 9.34
CA ASN A 443 -3.70 26.27 10.10
C ASN A 443 -3.55 27.78 9.83
N THR A 444 -3.07 28.52 10.83
CA THR A 444 -2.75 29.94 10.70
C THR A 444 -1.62 30.15 9.68
N TRP A 445 -1.55 31.35 9.08
CA TRP A 445 -0.47 31.71 8.16
C TRP A 445 0.91 31.57 8.83
N PHE A 446 1.01 31.93 10.12
CA PHE A 446 2.22 31.77 10.92
C PHE A 446 2.60 30.29 11.07
N GLY A 447 1.63 29.42 11.39
CA GLY A 447 1.87 27.98 11.47
C GLY A 447 2.33 27.37 10.14
N LYS A 448 1.82 27.86 9.00
CA LYS A 448 2.26 27.47 7.65
C LYS A 448 3.70 27.92 7.39
N ALA A 449 4.05 29.15 7.76
CA ALA A 449 5.40 29.69 7.61
C ALA A 449 6.41 28.92 8.47
N VAL A 450 6.13 28.67 9.75
CA VAL A 450 6.99 27.88 10.65
C VAL A 450 7.19 26.46 10.11
N TRP A 451 6.13 25.83 9.59
CA TRP A 451 6.25 24.52 8.95
C TRP A 451 7.18 24.57 7.73
N ALA A 452 7.02 25.54 6.84
CA ALA A 452 7.85 25.66 5.65
C ALA A 452 9.32 25.93 5.99
N VAL A 453 9.60 26.86 6.92
CA VAL A 453 10.95 27.17 7.41
C VAL A 453 11.62 25.93 8.00
N SER A 454 10.92 25.19 8.87
CA SER A 454 11.50 24.00 9.53
C SER A 454 11.79 22.83 8.58
N HIS A 455 11.12 22.74 7.42
CA HIS A 455 11.32 21.68 6.43
C HIS A 455 12.24 22.08 5.27
N THR A 456 12.55 23.38 5.13
CA THR A 456 13.40 23.89 4.05
C THR A 456 14.82 23.28 4.04
N PRO A 457 15.52 23.10 5.18
CA PRO A 457 16.89 22.56 5.17
C PRO A 457 16.97 21.14 4.61
N VAL A 458 15.99 20.30 4.91
CA VAL A 458 15.96 18.91 4.41
C VAL A 458 15.56 18.84 2.93
N SER A 459 14.78 19.82 2.46
CA SER A 459 14.25 19.84 1.09
C SER A 459 15.32 19.80 -0.01
N LEU A 460 16.52 20.35 0.23
CA LEU A 460 17.65 20.29 -0.70
C LEU A 460 18.04 18.84 -0.99
N VAL A 461 18.27 18.07 0.07
CA VAL A 461 18.73 16.70 -0.01
C VAL A 461 17.64 15.78 -0.56
N ASP A 462 16.40 15.98 -0.11
CA ASP A 462 15.24 15.28 -0.69
C ASP A 462 15.13 15.54 -2.20
N SER A 463 15.35 16.78 -2.64
CA SER A 463 15.28 17.13 -4.07
C SER A 463 16.38 16.46 -4.88
N LEU A 464 17.62 16.42 -4.37
CA LEU A 464 18.73 15.68 -5.00
C LEU A 464 18.40 14.20 -5.15
N LEU A 465 17.87 13.58 -4.09
CA LEU A 465 17.49 12.17 -4.11
C LEU A 465 16.31 11.89 -5.03
N THR A 466 15.28 12.73 -5.04
CA THR A 466 14.12 12.58 -5.93
C THR A 466 14.53 12.68 -7.40
N LEU A 467 15.38 13.64 -7.77
CA LEU A 467 15.88 13.73 -9.15
C LEU A 467 16.84 12.58 -9.49
N GLY A 468 17.75 12.20 -8.59
CA GLY A 468 18.68 11.10 -8.77
C GLY A 468 17.98 9.75 -8.96
N ARG A 469 17.04 9.39 -8.07
CA ARG A 469 16.18 8.20 -8.24
C ARG A 469 15.34 8.30 -9.51
N GLY A 470 14.89 9.52 -9.83
CA GLY A 470 14.22 9.82 -11.07
C GLY A 470 15.05 9.44 -12.29
N ALA A 471 16.32 9.83 -12.34
CA ALA A 471 17.26 9.53 -13.41
C ALA A 471 17.54 8.03 -13.50
N VAL A 472 17.80 7.36 -12.36
CA VAL A 472 18.02 5.89 -12.32
C VAL A 472 16.82 5.12 -12.86
N SER A 473 15.60 5.48 -12.47
CA SER A 473 14.41 4.79 -12.98
C SER A 473 14.14 5.10 -14.46
N SER A 474 14.42 6.32 -14.93
CA SER A 474 14.37 6.62 -16.38
C SER A 474 15.40 5.81 -17.15
N TRP A 475 16.62 5.67 -16.61
CA TRP A 475 17.67 4.83 -17.18
C TRP A 475 17.25 3.37 -17.27
N ARG A 476 16.71 2.81 -16.19
CA ARG A 476 16.16 1.44 -16.18
C ARG A 476 15.07 1.25 -17.22
N LEU A 477 14.15 2.21 -17.33
CA LEU A 477 13.08 2.16 -18.31
C LEU A 477 13.59 2.16 -19.77
N LEU A 478 14.76 2.76 -20.03
CA LEU A 478 15.40 2.74 -21.35
C LEU A 478 16.29 1.50 -21.58
N THR A 479 16.84 0.90 -20.53
CA THR A 479 17.89 -0.13 -20.63
C THR A 479 17.45 -1.54 -20.25
N ALA A 480 16.37 -1.70 -19.48
CA ALA A 480 15.97 -3.01 -18.94
C ALA A 480 15.35 -3.96 -19.96
N GLY A 481 14.98 -3.48 -21.16
CA GLY A 481 14.40 -4.36 -22.20
C GLY A 481 13.02 -4.93 -21.87
N ASN A 482 12.35 -4.43 -20.82
CA ASN A 482 11.08 -4.98 -20.30
C ASN A 482 9.94 -5.05 -21.33
N ALA A 483 9.99 -4.23 -22.39
CA ALA A 483 8.98 -4.24 -23.46
C ALA A 483 9.09 -5.46 -24.39
N GLY A 484 10.24 -6.12 -24.43
CA GLY A 484 10.48 -7.33 -25.23
C GLY A 484 10.65 -8.61 -24.40
N ALA A 485 10.45 -8.52 -23.08
CA ALA A 485 10.50 -9.69 -22.20
C ALA A 485 9.26 -10.57 -22.39
N LEU A 486 9.40 -11.86 -22.07
CA LEU A 486 8.27 -12.79 -22.10
C LEU A 486 7.21 -12.36 -21.08
N PRO A 487 5.92 -12.56 -21.38
CA PRO A 487 4.84 -12.26 -20.45
C PRO A 487 4.98 -13.07 -19.16
N GLU A 488 4.73 -12.40 -18.04
CA GLU A 488 4.69 -13.02 -16.73
C GLU A 488 3.37 -12.67 -16.04
N GLY A 489 2.95 -13.52 -15.10
CA GLY A 489 1.82 -13.20 -14.23
C GLY A 489 2.10 -11.99 -13.33
N PRO A 490 1.06 -11.49 -12.63
CA PRO A 490 1.22 -10.39 -11.70
C PRO A 490 2.14 -10.77 -10.53
N ALA A 491 3.11 -9.92 -10.21
CA ALA A 491 3.97 -10.12 -9.05
C ALA A 491 3.26 -9.72 -7.74
N PHE A 492 2.48 -8.64 -7.77
CA PHE A 492 1.63 -8.19 -6.68
C PHE A 492 0.50 -7.29 -7.20
N SER A 493 -0.58 -7.18 -6.42
CA SER A 493 -1.63 -6.21 -6.68
C SER A 493 -1.32 -4.86 -6.02
N VAL A 494 -1.69 -3.77 -6.72
CA VAL A 494 -1.64 -2.41 -6.16
C VAL A 494 -2.45 -2.30 -4.86
N ARG A 495 -3.58 -3.01 -4.77
CA ARG A 495 -4.45 -3.00 -3.59
C ARG A 495 -3.86 -3.77 -2.42
N GLU A 496 -3.18 -4.89 -2.69
CA GLU A 496 -2.47 -5.68 -1.67
C GLU A 496 -1.27 -4.91 -1.12
N LEU A 497 -0.48 -4.28 -2.00
CA LEU A 497 0.65 -3.44 -1.60
C LEU A 497 0.21 -2.24 -0.73
N GLY A 498 -0.99 -1.72 -0.97
CA GLY A 498 -1.58 -0.62 -0.21
C GLY A 498 -2.45 -1.06 0.97
N ALA A 499 -2.50 -2.35 1.31
CA ALA A 499 -3.26 -2.89 2.43
C ALA A 499 -2.46 -2.78 3.74
N ASP A 500 -3.19 -2.80 4.85
CA ASP A 500 -2.66 -3.04 6.19
C ASP A 500 -2.59 -4.54 6.49
N ASP A 501 -1.78 -4.96 7.46
CA ASP A 501 -1.68 -6.36 7.86
C ASP A 501 -2.84 -6.77 8.79
N GLU A 502 -3.42 -5.81 9.51
CA GLU A 502 -4.44 -6.03 10.54
C GLU A 502 -5.75 -5.31 10.21
N ALA A 503 -6.87 -5.94 10.56
CA ALA A 503 -8.19 -5.34 10.50
C ALA A 503 -8.67 -4.98 11.91
N SER A 504 -9.60 -4.02 11.99
CA SER A 504 -10.28 -3.75 13.26
C SER A 504 -11.23 -4.89 13.64
N LEU A 505 -11.51 -5.05 14.94
CA LEU A 505 -12.40 -6.11 15.43
C LEU A 505 -13.76 -6.13 14.73
N PHE A 506 -14.37 -4.97 14.46
CA PHE A 506 -15.64 -4.90 13.74
C PHE A 506 -15.51 -5.35 12.28
N GLN A 507 -14.41 -5.01 11.62
CA GLN A 507 -14.13 -5.49 10.26
C GLN A 507 -13.96 -7.00 10.24
N ASP A 508 -13.25 -7.58 11.20
CA ASP A 508 -13.10 -9.04 11.32
C ASP A 508 -14.42 -9.77 11.59
N MET A 509 -15.27 -9.20 12.45
CA MET A 509 -16.61 -9.73 12.69
C MET A 509 -17.47 -9.70 11.41
N ASP A 510 -17.39 -8.62 10.64
CA ASP A 510 -18.09 -8.49 9.36
C ASP A 510 -17.58 -9.48 8.31
N VAL A 511 -16.25 -9.63 8.17
CA VAL A 511 -15.62 -10.62 7.28
C VAL A 511 -16.11 -12.02 7.61
N ASN A 512 -16.08 -12.40 8.89
CA ASN A 512 -16.58 -13.70 9.35
C ASN A 512 -18.06 -13.91 9.04
N ARG A 513 -18.88 -12.88 9.21
CA ARG A 513 -20.30 -12.93 8.85
C ARG A 513 -20.48 -13.17 7.35
N TYR A 514 -19.80 -12.42 6.49
CA TYR A 514 -19.89 -12.60 5.03
C TYR A 514 -19.47 -14.01 4.61
N LEU A 515 -18.34 -14.49 5.12
CA LEU A 515 -17.83 -15.83 4.81
C LEU A 515 -18.80 -16.93 5.23
N LYS A 516 -19.34 -16.87 6.45
CA LYS A 516 -20.31 -17.86 6.94
C LYS A 516 -21.58 -17.86 6.10
N SER A 517 -22.11 -16.69 5.74
CA SER A 517 -23.29 -16.60 4.89
C SER A 517 -23.06 -17.15 3.49
N ILE A 518 -21.92 -16.86 2.87
CA ILE A 518 -21.57 -17.39 1.55
C ILE A 518 -21.38 -18.91 1.61
N GLN A 519 -20.62 -19.39 2.60
CA GLN A 519 -20.36 -20.81 2.80
C GLN A 519 -21.65 -21.61 2.99
N ASP A 520 -22.59 -21.11 3.78
CA ASP A 520 -23.90 -21.74 3.98
C ASP A 520 -24.68 -21.89 2.67
N ARG A 521 -24.72 -20.85 1.83
CA ARG A 521 -25.40 -20.90 0.53
C ARG A 521 -24.71 -21.81 -0.49
N VAL A 522 -23.38 -21.82 -0.52
CA VAL A 522 -22.60 -22.73 -1.37
C VAL A 522 -22.87 -24.18 -0.99
N ASN A 523 -22.76 -24.52 0.30
CA ASN A 523 -23.00 -25.87 0.81
C ASN A 523 -24.45 -26.31 0.56
N GLY A 524 -25.42 -25.42 0.82
CA GLY A 524 -26.83 -25.67 0.53
C GLY A 524 -27.11 -25.91 -0.94
N GLY A 525 -26.43 -25.18 -1.84
CA GLY A 525 -26.57 -25.33 -3.29
C GLY A 525 -26.00 -26.65 -3.82
N VAL A 526 -24.83 -27.06 -3.33
CA VAL A 526 -24.24 -28.37 -3.68
C VAL A 526 -25.14 -29.51 -3.21
N ARG A 527 -25.61 -29.45 -1.96
CA ARG A 527 -26.55 -30.44 -1.39
C ARG A 527 -27.84 -30.55 -2.19
N LEU A 528 -28.41 -29.41 -2.59
CA LEU A 528 -29.62 -29.38 -3.40
C LEU A 528 -29.38 -30.00 -4.78
N ALA A 529 -28.26 -29.68 -5.43
CA ALA A 529 -27.91 -30.23 -6.73
C ALA A 529 -27.72 -31.76 -6.68
N LEU A 530 -27.05 -32.28 -5.65
CA LEU A 530 -26.88 -33.71 -5.43
C LEU A 530 -28.23 -34.43 -5.26
N ARG A 531 -29.08 -33.89 -4.37
CA ARG A 531 -30.39 -34.48 -4.05
C ARG A 531 -31.32 -34.50 -5.27
N GLU A 532 -31.36 -33.41 -6.04
CA GLU A 532 -32.20 -33.33 -7.25
C GLU A 532 -31.72 -34.26 -8.36
N ALA A 533 -30.41 -34.54 -8.45
CA ALA A 533 -29.84 -35.46 -9.42
C ALA A 533 -29.86 -36.93 -8.96
N GLY A 534 -30.42 -37.22 -7.78
CA GLY A 534 -30.59 -38.60 -7.27
C GLY A 534 -29.37 -39.20 -6.56
N TRP A 535 -28.42 -38.37 -6.10
CA TRP A 535 -27.25 -38.81 -5.35
C TRP A 535 -27.48 -38.76 -3.83
N GLU A 536 -26.82 -39.64 -3.09
CA GLU A 536 -26.79 -39.62 -1.62
C GLU A 536 -26.02 -38.39 -1.10
N THR A 537 -26.52 -37.79 0.00
CA THR A 537 -25.95 -36.55 0.58
C THR A 537 -25.35 -36.72 1.96
N ASP A 538 -25.53 -37.89 2.61
CA ASP A 538 -25.18 -38.08 4.02
C ASP A 538 -23.67 -37.88 4.28
N GLU A 539 -22.81 -38.45 3.43
CA GLU A 539 -21.36 -38.29 3.54
C GLU A 539 -20.95 -36.82 3.35
N PHE A 540 -21.58 -36.12 2.40
CA PHE A 540 -21.33 -34.69 2.15
C PHE A 540 -21.72 -33.84 3.36
N GLU A 541 -22.91 -34.04 3.91
CA GLU A 541 -23.40 -33.30 5.09
C GLU A 541 -22.50 -33.53 6.31
N GLN A 542 -22.14 -34.78 6.58
CA GLN A 542 -21.25 -35.12 7.70
C GLN A 542 -19.89 -34.43 7.56
N LYS A 543 -19.28 -34.45 6.37
CA LYS A 543 -17.97 -33.81 6.16
C LYS A 543 -18.04 -32.28 6.23
N ILE A 544 -19.11 -31.66 5.72
CA ILE A 544 -19.31 -30.20 5.83
C ILE A 544 -19.44 -29.75 7.28
N VAL A 545 -20.15 -30.49 8.13
CA VAL A 545 -20.26 -30.18 9.57
C VAL A 545 -18.87 -30.21 10.23
N ASN A 546 -18.05 -31.20 9.91
CA ASN A 546 -16.69 -31.31 10.44
C ASN A 546 -15.79 -30.14 10.02
N ILE A 547 -15.90 -29.69 8.76
CA ILE A 547 -15.15 -28.52 8.25
C ILE A 547 -15.65 -27.23 8.91
N GLY A 548 -16.96 -27.04 9.03
CA GLY A 548 -17.59 -25.85 9.62
C GLY A 548 -17.29 -25.67 11.12
N ALA A 549 -17.13 -26.78 11.85
CA ALA A 549 -16.75 -26.78 13.26
C ALA A 549 -15.25 -26.52 13.50
N GLY A 550 -14.44 -26.36 12.45
CA GLY A 550 -12.98 -26.22 12.56
C GLY A 550 -12.31 -27.52 13.01
N GLY A 551 -12.83 -28.66 12.56
CA GLY A 551 -12.42 -30.00 13.02
C GLY A 551 -10.91 -30.21 12.96
N VAL A 552 -10.31 -30.36 14.15
CA VAL A 552 -8.92 -30.84 14.30
C VAL A 552 -8.94 -32.35 14.10
N PHE A 553 -8.39 -32.83 12.98
CA PHE A 553 -8.20 -34.26 12.75
C PHE A 553 -7.03 -34.76 13.60
N ILE A 554 -7.33 -35.47 14.69
CA ILE A 554 -6.32 -36.12 15.55
C ILE A 554 -6.24 -37.59 15.15
N GLY A 555 -5.22 -37.96 14.38
CA GLY A 555 -5.05 -39.33 13.86
C GLY A 555 -4.82 -40.41 14.93
N SER A 556 -4.31 -40.04 16.11
CA SER A 556 -4.38 -40.83 17.35
C SER A 556 -3.94 -39.98 18.54
N ALA A 557 -4.51 -40.21 19.72
CA ALA A 557 -4.09 -39.59 20.98
C ALA A 557 -3.72 -40.68 22.00
N LYS A 558 -2.54 -41.30 21.82
CA LYS A 558 -1.96 -42.17 22.84
C LYS A 558 -1.01 -41.33 23.70
N ASP A 559 -1.19 -41.35 25.02
CA ASP A 559 -0.38 -40.60 25.98
C ASP A 559 -0.36 -39.07 25.82
N SER A 560 -1.39 -38.49 25.20
CA SER A 560 -1.48 -37.05 24.97
C SER A 560 -2.65 -36.43 25.74
N ALA A 561 -2.42 -35.27 26.33
CA ALA A 561 -3.46 -34.46 26.94
C ALA A 561 -3.74 -33.26 26.02
N ILE A 562 -4.97 -33.16 25.53
CA ILE A 562 -5.38 -32.16 24.53
C ILE A 562 -6.30 -31.14 25.21
N GLY A 563 -5.97 -29.85 25.05
CA GLY A 563 -6.83 -28.74 25.46
C GLY A 563 -7.25 -27.96 24.23
N ILE A 564 -8.53 -27.66 24.11
CA ILE A 564 -9.12 -26.88 23.03
C ILE A 564 -9.63 -25.56 23.63
N GLY A 565 -9.22 -24.42 23.08
CA GLY A 565 -9.55 -23.07 23.57
C GLY A 565 -8.34 -22.26 24.04
N ASP A 566 -8.53 -20.96 24.28
CA ASP A 566 -7.47 -20.06 24.75
C ASP A 566 -7.32 -20.15 26.29
N HIS A 567 -6.09 -20.28 26.78
CA HIS A 567 -5.69 -20.40 28.21
C HIS A 567 -5.81 -21.78 28.89
N ASN A 568 -5.51 -22.88 28.17
CA ASN A 568 -5.47 -24.21 28.79
C ASN A 568 -4.13 -24.47 29.54
N ASP A 569 -4.19 -24.76 30.85
CA ASP A 569 -3.07 -25.34 31.62
C ASP A 569 -3.32 -26.85 31.79
N ILE A 570 -2.47 -27.67 31.18
CA ILE A 570 -2.63 -29.13 31.15
C ILE A 570 -1.44 -29.75 31.88
N ARG A 571 -1.68 -30.32 33.07
CA ARG A 571 -0.64 -30.97 33.88
C ARG A 571 -0.85 -32.48 33.95
N ARG A 572 0.21 -33.24 33.67
CA ARG A 572 0.24 -34.71 33.76
C ARG A 572 0.84 -35.13 35.10
N SER A 573 0.08 -35.83 35.94
CA SER A 573 0.62 -36.58 37.08
C SER A 573 0.68 -38.07 36.73
N GLY A 574 1.87 -38.57 36.40
CA GLY A 574 2.11 -40.02 36.26
C GLY A 574 2.31 -40.69 37.64
N PRO A 575 2.07 -42.00 37.77
CA PRO A 575 2.33 -42.73 39.01
C PRO A 575 3.84 -42.77 39.27
N SER A 576 4.26 -42.32 40.46
CA SER A 576 5.64 -42.42 40.93
C SER A 576 6.04 -43.89 41.12
N GLU A 577 7.14 -44.30 40.50
CA GLU A 577 7.78 -45.60 40.69
C GLU A 577 8.09 -45.83 42.19
N PRO A 578 7.91 -47.05 42.75
CA PRO A 578 8.20 -47.29 44.15
C PRO A 578 9.72 -47.27 44.42
N PRO A 579 10.17 -46.83 45.61
CA PRO A 579 11.59 -46.75 45.92
C PRO A 579 12.20 -48.15 46.04
N GLY A 580 13.21 -48.44 45.22
CA GLY A 580 14.01 -49.67 45.29
C GLY A 580 14.86 -49.75 46.57
N PRO A 581 15.20 -50.95 47.06
CA PRO A 581 15.79 -51.13 48.38
C PRO A 581 17.30 -50.84 48.41
N GLY A 582 17.69 -49.95 49.34
CA GLY A 582 18.89 -50.05 50.16
C GLY A 582 20.26 -50.15 49.50
N ARG A 583 21.00 -49.02 49.52
CA ARG A 583 22.46 -49.07 49.76
C ARG A 583 22.86 -47.94 50.71
N ALA A 584 23.48 -48.33 51.83
CA ALA A 584 23.89 -47.50 52.97
C ALA A 584 25.02 -46.49 52.61
N PRO A 585 25.27 -45.48 53.45
CA PRO A 585 25.93 -44.24 53.06
C PRO A 585 27.45 -44.29 53.21
N GLY A 586 28.18 -43.76 52.22
CA GLY A 586 29.61 -43.49 52.28
C GLY A 586 29.87 -42.00 52.16
N GLN A 587 30.39 -41.41 53.24
CA GLN A 587 30.87 -40.02 53.34
C GLN A 587 32.03 -39.74 52.37
N GLY A 588 32.15 -38.47 51.93
CA GLY A 588 33.46 -37.88 51.70
C GLY A 588 33.61 -36.96 50.48
N THR A 589 33.65 -35.65 50.75
CA THR A 589 34.46 -34.59 50.09
C THR A 589 34.15 -34.15 48.66
N GLY A 590 33.83 -32.84 48.52
CA GLY A 590 33.78 -32.08 47.26
C GLY A 590 35.16 -31.58 46.78
N PRO A 591 35.24 -30.50 45.99
CA PRO A 591 35.09 -30.56 44.53
C PRO A 591 36.39 -30.20 43.79
N GLY A 592 36.71 -30.95 42.73
CA GLY A 592 37.84 -30.73 41.84
C GLY A 592 37.42 -30.19 40.47
N LYS A 593 38.07 -29.10 40.04
CA LYS A 593 37.99 -28.41 38.75
C LYS A 593 38.29 -29.31 37.53
N GLY A 594 37.69 -28.96 36.37
CA GLY A 594 38.19 -29.27 35.02
C GLY A 594 37.16 -28.88 33.94
N THR A 595 37.25 -27.70 33.33
CA THR A 595 37.78 -27.42 31.96
C THR A 595 36.91 -27.96 30.80
N GLY A 596 36.37 -27.03 29.97
CA GLY A 596 35.44 -27.22 28.84
C GLY A 596 36.02 -27.92 27.58
N PRO A 597 35.62 -27.62 26.31
CA PRO A 597 34.66 -26.64 25.78
C PRO A 597 33.66 -27.23 24.72
N GLY A 598 32.76 -26.40 24.16
CA GLY A 598 32.13 -26.69 22.85
C GLY A 598 30.65 -26.32 22.72
N ALA A 599 30.34 -25.03 22.61
CA ALA A 599 29.00 -24.55 22.27
C ALA A 599 28.81 -24.49 20.74
N GLY A 600 27.99 -25.40 20.20
CA GLY A 600 27.39 -25.30 18.87
C GLY A 600 26.03 -24.62 18.95
N ARG A 601 25.85 -23.55 18.18
CA ARG A 601 24.63 -22.70 18.11
C ARG A 601 23.49 -23.42 17.38
N GLY A 602 22.29 -23.37 17.97
CA GLY A 602 20.99 -23.50 17.28
C GLY A 602 20.11 -22.29 17.64
N PRO A 603 19.23 -21.81 16.75
CA PRO A 603 18.62 -20.48 16.86
C PRO A 603 17.49 -20.42 17.90
N SER A 604 17.58 -19.44 18.78
CA SER A 604 16.57 -19.08 19.79
C SER A 604 15.44 -18.25 19.19
N SER A 605 14.20 -18.71 19.33
CA SER A 605 12.99 -17.89 19.26
C SER A 605 12.69 -17.31 20.65
N SER A 606 12.55 -15.98 20.72
CA SER A 606 12.21 -15.24 21.95
C SER A 606 10.73 -15.40 22.32
N PRO A 607 10.37 -15.59 23.60
CA PRO A 607 8.99 -15.50 24.06
C PRO A 607 8.58 -14.05 24.36
N GLY A 608 7.36 -13.70 23.93
CA GLY A 608 6.69 -12.42 24.16
C GLY A 608 6.34 -12.17 25.63
N ARG A 609 6.30 -10.89 25.98
CA ARG A 609 6.04 -10.34 27.32
C ARG A 609 4.52 -10.26 27.59
N PRO A 610 4.02 -10.56 28.80
CA PRO A 610 2.59 -10.47 29.11
C PRO A 610 2.13 -9.02 29.36
N PRO A 611 0.83 -8.70 29.16
CA PRO A 611 0.28 -7.38 29.41
C PRO A 611 -0.04 -7.16 30.91
N THR A 612 0.25 -5.95 31.37
CA THR A 612 -0.03 -5.43 32.71
C THR A 612 -1.53 -5.14 32.87
N THR A 613 -2.16 -5.76 33.87
CA THR A 613 -3.49 -5.41 34.37
C THR A 613 -3.41 -4.19 35.28
N GLY A 614 -4.12 -3.12 34.93
CA GLY A 614 -4.37 -1.95 35.79
C GLY A 614 -5.76 -2.05 36.38
N GLY A 615 -5.85 -2.51 37.63
CA GLY A 615 -7.07 -2.49 38.44
C GLY A 615 -7.01 -1.38 39.48
N THR A 616 -8.02 -0.52 39.44
CA THR A 616 -8.39 0.50 40.44
C THR A 616 -8.76 -0.12 41.79
N GLY A 617 -8.38 0.54 42.90
CA GLY A 617 -8.85 0.23 44.26
C GLY A 617 -8.22 1.11 45.35
N GLU A 618 -8.96 2.15 45.75
CA GLU A 618 -9.03 2.82 47.06
C GLU A 618 -7.80 2.90 47.99
N LYS A 619 -7.27 4.12 48.16
CA LYS A 619 -7.46 4.97 49.35
C LYS A 619 -7.06 6.42 49.06
#